data_AF-X1TJ11-F1
#
_entry.id   AF-X1TJ11-F1
#
_cell.length_a   1.000
_cell.length_b   1.000
_cell.length_c   1.000
_cell.angle_alpha   90.00
_cell.angle_beta   90.00
_cell.angle_gamma   90.00
#
_symmetry.space_group_name_H-M   'P 1'
#
loop_
_entity.id
_entity.type
_entity.pdbx_description
1 polymer ?
#
loop_
_entity_poly.entity_id
_entity_poly.type
_entity_poly.pdbx_seq_one_letter_code
_entity_poly.pdbx_strand_id
1 'polypeptide(L)' 'NVELEHGSENLRTNVTNDDSLVTGKIALAHLNEFPDYYDRLEKMEEEADKFWEKKM' A
#
# COMPACT_ATOMS: atom_id res chain seq x y z
N ASN A 1 -5.79 3.90 -2.95
CA ASN A 1 -4.79 4.37 -1.96
C ASN A 1 -4.32 3.10 -1.29
N VAL A 2 -3.04 2.76 -1.34
CA VAL A 2 -2.50 1.45 -0.89
C VAL A 2 -2.97 1.07 0.52
N GLU A 3 -3.15 2.05 1.39
CA GLU A 3 -3.58 1.84 2.77
C GLU A 3 -5.02 1.31 2.90
N LEU A 4 -5.85 1.52 1.87
CA LEU A 4 -7.21 0.97 1.84
C LEU A 4 -7.21 -0.55 1.57
N GLU A 5 -6.13 -1.10 1.02
CA GLU A 5 -5.94 -2.55 0.90
C GLU A 5 -5.78 -3.22 2.27
N HIS A 6 -5.48 -2.44 3.31
CA HIS A 6 -5.50 -2.89 4.71
C HIS A 6 -6.90 -2.82 5.34
N GLY A 7 -7.91 -2.40 4.58
CA GLY A 7 -9.32 -2.32 4.97
C GLY A 7 -10.20 -3.37 4.26
N SER A 8 -11.46 -3.01 3.99
CA SER A 8 -12.43 -3.94 3.39
C SER A 8 -12.15 -4.25 1.92
N GLU A 9 -11.28 -3.50 1.24
CA GLU A 9 -10.83 -3.78 -0.13
C GLU A 9 -10.15 -5.14 -0.25
N ASN A 10 -9.41 -5.58 0.78
CA ASN A 10 -8.86 -6.92 0.85
C ASN A 10 -9.10 -7.59 2.21
N LEU A 11 -10.19 -8.35 2.29
CA LEU A 11 -10.60 -9.08 3.50
C LEU A 11 -9.54 -10.05 4.06
N ARG A 12 -8.56 -10.49 3.24
CA ARG A 12 -7.48 -11.39 3.71
C ARG A 12 -6.43 -10.65 4.53
N THR A 13 -6.26 -9.36 4.28
CA THR A 13 -5.26 -8.49 4.92
C THR A 13 -5.92 -7.32 5.66
N ASN A 14 -7.23 -7.38 5.89
CA ASN A 14 -7.98 -6.36 6.59
C ASN A 14 -7.56 -6.29 8.07
N VAL A 15 -6.86 -5.22 8.42
CA VAL A 15 -6.39 -4.94 9.79
C VAL A 15 -6.93 -3.60 10.31
N THR A 16 -7.49 -2.75 9.44
CA THR A 16 -8.03 -1.43 9.83
C THR A 16 -9.54 -1.44 9.98
N ASN A 17 -10.24 -2.37 9.33
CA ASN A 17 -11.69 -2.37 9.19
C ASN A 17 -12.26 -1.01 8.73
N ASP A 18 -11.56 -0.37 7.80
CA ASP A 18 -11.84 0.96 7.26
C ASP A 18 -11.85 2.09 8.31
N ASP A 19 -11.29 1.86 9.50
CA ASP A 19 -11.12 2.90 10.50
C ASP A 19 -10.11 3.94 10.01
N SER A 20 -10.58 5.16 9.79
CA SER A 20 -9.78 6.25 9.21
C SER A 20 -8.59 6.66 10.07
N LEU A 21 -8.67 6.50 11.39
CA LEU A 21 -7.57 6.80 12.30
C LEU A 21 -6.48 5.74 12.23
N VAL A 22 -6.84 4.46 12.16
CA VAL A 22 -5.87 3.38 12.00
C VAL A 22 -5.20 3.46 10.63
N THR A 23 -5.97 3.62 9.55
CA THR A 23 -5.45 3.79 8.18
C THR A 23 -4.51 5.00 8.08
N GLY A 24 -4.89 6.15 8.64
CA GLY A 24 -4.04 7.35 8.63
C GLY A 24 -2.74 7.18 9.41
N LYS A 25 -2.72 6.38 10.48
CA LYS A 25 -1.49 6.07 11.23
C LYS A 25 -0.52 5.20 10.44
N ILE A 26 -1.01 4.26 9.63
CA ILE A 26 -0.16 3.44 8.76
C ILE A 26 0.48 4.32 7.68
N ALA A 27 -0.33 5.15 7.00
CA ALA A 27 0.16 6.14 6.04
C ALA A 27 1.24 7.06 6.66
N LEU A 28 1.00 7.56 7.88
CA LEU A 28 1.94 8.42 8.60
C LEU A 28 3.22 7.67 9.00
N ALA A 29 3.14 6.40 9.38
CA ALA A 29 4.30 5.59 9.71
C ALA A 29 5.23 5.49 8.49
N HIS A 30 4.68 5.17 7.32
CA HIS A 30 5.45 5.08 6.08
C HIS A 30 6.10 6.40 5.66
N LEU A 31 5.37 7.52 5.76
CA LEU A 31 5.95 8.85 5.49
C LEU A 31 7.05 9.26 6.48
N ASN A 32 6.98 8.78 7.73
CA ASN A 32 8.04 9.01 8.73
C ASN A 32 9.27 8.13 8.49
N GLU A 33 9.10 6.92 7.96
CA GLU A 33 10.22 6.06 7.54
C GLU A 33 10.94 6.67 6.33
N PHE A 34 10.17 7.08 5.32
CA PHE A 34 10.66 7.70 4.10
C PHE A 34 9.73 8.83 3.64
N PRO A 35 10.21 10.08 3.55
CA PRO A 35 9.39 11.18 3.02
C PRO A 35 8.92 10.97 1.57
N ASP A 36 9.63 10.14 0.80
CA ASP A 36 9.35 9.78 -0.59
C ASP A 36 8.71 8.39 -0.75
N TYR A 37 8.06 7.86 0.29
CA TYR A 37 7.49 6.50 0.32
C TYR A 37 6.66 6.16 -0.93
N TYR A 38 5.71 7.02 -1.31
CA TYR A 38 4.82 6.74 -2.44
C TYR A 38 5.56 6.72 -3.79
N ASP A 39 6.61 7.55 -3.96
CA ASP A 39 7.43 7.53 -5.18
C ASP A 39 8.24 6.23 -5.30
N ARG A 40 8.61 5.62 -4.17
CA ARG A 40 9.30 4.33 -4.13
C ARG A 40 8.34 3.18 -4.38
N LEU A 41 7.16 3.25 -3.76
CA LEU A 41 6.11 2.25 -3.91
C LEU A 41 5.69 2.12 -5.38
N GLU A 42 5.38 3.24 -6.04
CA GLU A 42 4.98 3.27 -7.45
C GLU A 42 6.02 2.59 -8.36
N LYS A 43 7.31 2.89 -8.15
CA LYS A 43 8.40 2.24 -8.91
C LYS A 43 8.44 0.73 -8.71
N MET A 44 8.29 0.28 -7.46
CA MET A 44 8.31 -1.15 -7.13
C MET A 44 7.11 -1.88 -7.75
N GLU A 45 5.92 -1.29 -7.70
CA GLU A 45 4.69 -1.84 -8.28
C GLU A 45 4.81 -1.94 -9.81
N GLU A 46 5.29 -0.89 -10.48
CA GLU A 46 5.54 -0.93 -11.93
C GLU A 46 6.53 -2.03 -12.34
N GLU A 47 7.60 -2.23 -11.57
CA GLU A 47 8.57 -3.29 -11.82
C GLU A 47 7.96 -4.69 -11.64
N ALA A 48 7.11 -4.85 -10.63
CA ALA A 48 6.40 -6.10 -10.36
C ALA A 48 5.38 -6.41 -11.47
N ASP A 49 4.59 -5.43 -11.91
CA ASP A 49 3.62 -5.58 -12.99
C ASP A 49 4.32 -6.00 -14.29
N LYS A 50 5.38 -5.28 -14.69
CA LYS A 50 6.19 -5.62 -15.87
C LYS A 50 6.80 -7.02 -15.78
N PHE A 51 7.16 -7.49 -14.58
CA PHE A 51 7.69 -8.83 -14.38
C PHE A 51 6.62 -9.91 -14.57
N TRP A 52 5.43 -9.72 -13.99
CA TRP A 52 4.36 -10.71 -14.04
C TRP A 52 3.66 -10.74 -15.40
N GLU A 53 3.48 -9.60 -16.06
CA GLU A 53 2.98 -9.53 -17.45
C GLU A 53 3.85 -10.34 -18.42
N LYS A 54 5.17 -10.29 -18.26
CA LYS A 54 6.11 -11.08 -19.09
C LYS A 54 6.07 -12.58 -18.81
N LYS A 55 5.55 -13.00 -17.66
CA LYS A 55 5.46 -14.40 -17.28
C LYS A 55 4.13 -15.05 -17.64
N MET A 56 3.10 -14.26 -17.92
CA MET A 56 1.81 -14.73 -18.43
C MET A 56 1.85 -14.90 -19.95
#